data_AF-A0A445EBM3-F1
#
_entry.id   AF-A0A445EBM3-F1
#
_cell.length_a   1.000
_cell.length_b   1.000
_cell.length_c   1.000
_cell.angle_alpha   90.00
_cell.angle_beta   90.00
_cell.angle_gamma   90.00
#
_symmetry.space_group_name_H-M   'P 1'
#
loop_
_entity.id
_entity.type
_entity.pdbx_description
1 polymer ?
#
loop_
_entity_poly.entity_id
_entity_poly.type
_entity_poly.pdbx_seq_one_letter_code
_entity_poly.pdbx_strand_id
1 'polypeptide(L)'
;MCSDSLFIVDSASGEEVHVQQPFRVGINGWFRIVGVSNGNICFKFSRVQDDKRLLVWNSATQRSRKISDPHKDHSRSYFSVYGFGHVPKIDAYNIIHVCKRDIADAYFFFSRYCSRHSTWFHCVNCLSGVEKIDHNSVFHNGHAY
;
A
#
# COMPACT_ATOMS: atom_id res chain seq x y z
N MET A 1 15.55 -10.51 18.74
CA MET A 1 15.27 -9.68 17.55
C MET A 1 13.96 -10.19 16.97
N CYS A 2 12.91 -9.38 16.96
CA CYS A 2 11.61 -9.81 16.44
C CYS A 2 11.74 -9.88 14.91
N SER A 3 11.72 -11.10 14.35
CA SER A 3 11.46 -11.26 12.93
C SER A 3 9.99 -10.94 12.74
N ASP A 4 9.67 -9.88 11.99
CA ASP A 4 8.28 -9.62 11.61
C ASP A 4 7.76 -10.87 10.87
N SER A 5 6.72 -11.50 11.43
CA SER A 5 6.10 -12.73 10.92
C SER A 5 4.74 -12.40 10.31
N LEU A 6 4.35 -13.13 9.27
CA LEU A 6 3.06 -12.98 8.60
C LEU A 6 2.22 -14.24 8.82
N PHE A 7 0.97 -14.05 9.23
CA PHE A 7 0.02 -15.13 9.43
C PHE A 7 -1.24 -14.87 8.60
N ILE A 8 -1.83 -15.94 8.07
CA ILE A 8 -3.21 -15.94 7.58
C ILE A 8 -4.04 -16.63 8.65
N VAL A 9 -5.07 -15.94 9.12
CA VAL A 9 -5.98 -16.46 10.15
C VAL A 9 -7.26 -16.91 9.48
N ASP A 10 -7.65 -18.15 9.70
CA ASP A 10 -8.97 -18.63 9.31
C ASP A 10 -10.04 -17.91 10.14
N SER A 11 -10.99 -17.26 9.46
CA SER A 11 -11.98 -16.44 10.15
C SER A 11 -13.01 -17.25 10.94
N ALA A 12 -13.20 -18.54 10.63
CA ALA A 12 -14.19 -19.38 11.28
C ALA A 12 -13.61 -20.15 12.48
N SER A 13 -12.42 -20.73 12.33
CA SER A 13 -11.74 -21.51 13.37
C SER A 13 -10.79 -20.69 14.22
N GLY A 14 -10.31 -19.54 13.73
CA GLY A 14 -9.23 -18.77 14.34
C GLY A 14 -7.86 -19.41 14.17
N GLU A 15 -7.73 -20.46 13.36
CA GLU A 15 -6.46 -21.12 13.11
C GLU A 15 -5.48 -20.19 12.39
N GLU A 16 -4.27 -20.11 12.91
CA GLU A 16 -3.21 -19.29 12.33
C GLU A 16 -2.25 -20.14 11.49
N VAL A 17 -2.17 -19.84 10.20
CA VAL A 17 -1.20 -20.43 9.30
C VAL A 17 -0.06 -19.45 9.09
N HIS A 18 1.16 -19.84 9.49
CA HIS A 18 2.34 -19.05 9.21
C HIS A 18 2.65 -19.01 7.72
N VAL A 19 2.95 -17.82 7.20
CA VAL A 19 3.15 -17.59 5.78
C VAL A 19 4.50 -16.95 5.53
N GLN A 20 5.31 -17.61 4.69
CA GLN A 20 6.57 -17.03 4.26
C GLN A 20 6.33 -15.95 3.20
N GLN A 21 6.61 -14.70 3.58
CA GLN A 21 6.60 -13.56 2.67
C GLN A 21 7.61 -13.71 1.51
N PRO A 22 7.33 -13.17 0.31
CA PRO A 22 8.14 -13.37 -0.90
C PRO A 22 9.38 -12.47 -0.97
N PHE A 23 9.82 -11.93 0.16
CA PHE A 23 10.97 -11.05 0.28
C PHE A 23 11.69 -11.28 1.60
N ARG A 24 12.95 -10.86 1.67
CA ARG A 24 13.71 -10.83 2.91
C ARG A 24 13.82 -9.39 3.39
N VAL A 25 13.72 -9.24 4.71
CA VAL A 25 13.94 -7.98 5.42
C VAL A 25 15.27 -8.12 6.15
N GLY A 26 16.17 -7.13 6.00
CA GLY A 26 17.47 -7.14 6.68
C GLY A 26 17.32 -6.77 8.16
N ILE A 27 18.44 -6.77 8.89
CA ILE A 27 18.48 -6.49 10.35
C ILE A 27 17.82 -5.13 10.70
N ASN A 28 18.00 -4.13 9.84
CA ASN A 28 17.40 -2.79 10.00
C ASN A 28 16.27 -2.54 8.98
N GLY A 29 15.73 -3.61 8.40
CA GLY A 29 14.62 -3.54 7.49
C GLY A 29 13.29 -3.56 8.22
N TRP A 30 12.22 -3.31 7.48
CA TRP A 30 10.84 -3.41 7.97
C TRP A 30 9.91 -3.76 6.82
N PHE A 31 8.72 -4.25 7.13
CA PHE A 31 7.61 -4.26 6.18
C PHE A 31 6.31 -3.83 6.83
N ARG A 32 5.36 -3.42 6.00
CA ARG A 32 3.96 -3.19 6.38
C ARG A 32 3.04 -3.64 5.26
N ILE A 33 1.83 -4.03 5.64
CA ILE A 33 0.75 -4.29 4.69
C ILE A 33 0.12 -2.95 4.32
N VAL A 34 0.10 -2.62 3.04
CA VAL A 34 -0.61 -1.46 2.48
C VAL A 34 -2.10 -1.77 2.35
N GLY A 35 -2.43 -3.01 1.97
CA GLY A 35 -3.79 -3.49 1.90
C GLY A 35 -3.87 -4.88 1.31
N VAL A 36 -5.03 -5.51 1.50
CA VAL A 36 -5.35 -6.83 0.96
C VAL A 36 -6.63 -6.73 0.15
N SER A 37 -6.65 -7.28 -1.06
CA SER A 37 -7.82 -7.23 -1.93
C SER A 37 -7.76 -8.33 -2.99
N ASN A 38 -8.85 -9.07 -3.14
CA ASN A 38 -9.00 -10.19 -4.09
C ASN A 38 -7.81 -11.17 -4.07
N GLY A 39 -7.40 -11.63 -2.88
CA GLY A 39 -6.28 -12.55 -2.68
C GLY A 39 -4.87 -11.96 -2.90
N ASN A 40 -4.78 -10.69 -3.28
CA ASN A 40 -3.51 -9.97 -3.40
C ASN A 40 -3.21 -9.19 -2.13
N ILE A 41 -1.98 -9.29 -1.66
CA ILE A 41 -1.43 -8.54 -0.54
C ILE A 41 -0.41 -7.55 -1.08
N CYS A 42 -0.63 -6.27 -0.85
CA CYS A 42 0.32 -5.23 -1.18
C CYS A 42 1.19 -4.90 0.03
N PHE A 43 2.50 -5.01 -0.13
CA PHE A 43 3.49 -4.69 0.88
C PHE A 43 4.23 -3.40 0.50
N LYS A 44 4.53 -2.61 1.53
CA LYS A 44 5.63 -1.65 1.49
C LYS A 44 6.71 -2.16 2.44
N PHE A 45 7.94 -2.26 1.97
CA PHE A 45 9.03 -2.78 2.76
C PHE A 45 10.34 -2.08 2.46
N SER A 46 11.27 -2.19 3.39
CA SER A 46 12.64 -1.71 3.26
C SER A 46 13.59 -2.83 3.65
N ARG A 47 14.54 -3.17 2.77
CA ARG A 47 15.57 -4.18 3.10
C ARG A 47 16.63 -3.63 4.06
N VAL A 48 16.94 -2.36 3.88
CA VAL A 48 17.79 -1.49 4.68
C VAL A 48 17.10 -0.13 4.79
N GLN A 49 17.55 0.77 5.66
CA GLN A 49 16.81 1.99 6.07
C GLN A 49 16.26 2.83 4.89
N ASP A 50 17.01 2.97 3.79
CA ASP A 50 16.65 3.84 2.65
C ASP A 50 16.12 3.13 1.39
N ASP A 51 16.04 1.79 1.38
CA ASP A 51 15.60 1.04 0.19
C ASP A 51 14.11 0.69 0.23
N LYS A 52 13.27 1.73 0.17
CA LYS A 52 11.79 1.60 0.15
C LYS A 52 11.31 0.98 -1.16
N ARG A 53 10.51 -0.08 -1.07
CA ARG A 53 9.97 -0.83 -2.21
C ARG A 53 8.51 -1.16 -2.01
N LEU A 54 7.79 -1.30 -3.13
CA LEU A 54 6.44 -1.85 -3.17
C LEU A 54 6.46 -3.23 -3.84
N LEU A 55 5.66 -4.15 -3.31
CA LEU A 55 5.47 -5.47 -3.90
C LEU A 55 4.04 -5.92 -3.69
N VAL A 56 3.41 -6.42 -4.75
CA VAL A 56 2.12 -7.10 -4.66
C VAL A 56 2.37 -8.59 -4.79
N TRP A 57 1.77 -9.37 -3.91
CA TRP A 57 1.92 -10.81 -3.84
C TRP A 57 0.56 -11.48 -3.74
N ASN A 58 0.39 -12.58 -4.45
CA ASN A 58 -0.76 -13.43 -4.32
C ASN A 58 -0.32 -14.73 -3.62
N SER A 59 -0.82 -14.97 -2.41
CA SER A 59 -0.41 -16.11 -1.59
C SER A 59 -0.87 -17.45 -2.16
N ALA A 60 -2.03 -17.50 -2.81
CA ALA A 60 -2.55 -18.74 -3.41
C ALA A 60 -1.71 -19.19 -4.62
N THR A 61 -1.29 -18.25 -5.47
CA THR A 61 -0.52 -18.54 -6.69
C THR A 61 1.00 -18.42 -6.50
N GLN A 62 1.45 -17.94 -5.33
CA GLN A 62 2.85 -17.63 -5.02
C GLN A 62 3.51 -16.62 -5.97
N ARG A 63 2.73 -15.93 -6.82
CA ARG A 63 3.24 -14.95 -7.77
C ARG A 63 3.41 -13.58 -7.10
N SER A 64 4.51 -12.91 -7.41
CA SER A 64 4.78 -11.55 -6.93
C SER A 64 5.13 -10.60 -8.07
N ARG A 65 4.83 -9.31 -7.88
CA ARG A 65 5.22 -8.23 -8.76
C ARG A 65 5.82 -7.09 -7.94
N LYS A 66 7.06 -6.72 -8.27
CA LYS A 66 7.71 -5.52 -7.72
C LYS A 66 7.20 -4.28 -8.44
N ILE A 67 7.02 -3.20 -7.69
CA ILE A 67 6.50 -1.94 -8.18
C ILE A 67 7.46 -0.84 -7.73
N SER A 68 7.77 0.11 -8.61
CA SER A 68 8.56 1.29 -8.26
C SER A 68 7.82 2.09 -7.19
N ASP A 69 8.54 2.55 -6.17
CA ASP A 69 7.95 3.41 -5.15
C ASP A 69 8.05 4.87 -5.61
N PRO A 70 6.93 5.57 -5.85
CA PRO A 70 6.93 6.97 -6.30
C PRO A 70 7.54 7.91 -5.26
N HIS A 71 7.68 7.47 -4.00
CA HIS A 71 8.41 8.22 -2.99
C HIS A 71 9.89 8.40 -3.34
N LYS A 72 10.50 7.50 -4.15
CA LYS A 72 11.88 7.69 -4.62
C LYS A 72 12.02 8.88 -5.58
N ASP A 73 10.95 9.25 -6.27
CA ASP A 73 10.95 10.36 -7.24
C ASP A 73 10.80 11.73 -6.55
N HIS A 74 10.46 11.73 -5.26
CA HIS A 74 10.30 12.94 -4.46
C HIS A 74 11.34 12.92 -3.34
N SER A 75 12.48 13.56 -3.58
CA SER A 75 13.64 13.67 -2.68
C SER A 75 13.30 13.98 -1.21
N ARG A 76 12.13 14.59 -0.96
CA ARG A 76 11.44 14.62 0.32
C ARG A 76 9.95 14.35 0.11
N SER A 77 9.35 13.49 0.92
CA SER A 77 7.90 13.50 1.10
C SER A 77 7.55 13.41 2.58
N TYR A 78 6.69 14.32 3.01
CA TYR A 78 6.07 14.34 4.33
C TYR A 78 4.73 13.60 4.25
N PHE A 79 4.39 12.83 5.29
CA PHE A 79 3.10 12.14 5.40
C PHE A 79 2.75 11.22 4.21
N SER A 80 3.67 10.32 3.83
CA SER A 80 3.45 9.38 2.73
C SER A 80 2.52 8.23 3.13
N VAL A 81 1.29 8.28 2.62
CA VAL A 81 0.21 7.30 2.86
C VAL A 81 -0.05 6.52 1.57
N TYR A 82 -0.39 5.24 1.72
CA TYR A 82 -0.71 4.37 0.59
C TYR A 82 -2.06 3.69 0.81
N GLY A 83 -2.77 3.45 -0.29
CA GLY A 83 -3.95 2.59 -0.34
C GLY A 83 -3.79 1.54 -1.44
N PHE A 84 -4.46 0.41 -1.29
CA PHE A 84 -4.45 -0.68 -2.26
C PHE A 84 -5.87 -1.21 -2.48
N GLY A 85 -6.22 -1.49 -3.74
CA GLY A 85 -7.52 -2.07 -4.05
C GLY A 85 -7.55 -2.76 -5.40
N HIS A 86 -8.24 -3.90 -5.45
CA HIS A 86 -8.64 -4.54 -6.69
C HIS A 86 -9.70 -3.70 -7.42
N VAL A 87 -9.64 -3.68 -8.75
CA VAL A 87 -10.64 -3.05 -9.60
C VAL A 87 -11.52 -4.15 -10.20
N PRO A 88 -12.78 -4.28 -9.76
CA PRO A 88 -13.70 -5.29 -10.27
C PRO A 88 -13.84 -5.24 -11.79
N LYS A 89 -14.17 -6.39 -12.40
CA LYS A 89 -14.42 -6.60 -13.84
C LYS A 89 -13.20 -6.55 -14.77
N ILE A 90 -12.12 -5.91 -14.35
CA ILE A 90 -10.93 -5.72 -15.21
C ILE A 90 -9.69 -6.49 -14.76
N ASP A 91 -9.83 -7.31 -13.71
CA ASP A 91 -8.79 -8.12 -13.06
C ASP A 91 -7.48 -7.34 -12.87
N ALA A 92 -7.63 -6.10 -12.40
CA ALA A 92 -6.53 -5.19 -12.17
C ALA A 92 -6.53 -4.77 -10.70
N TYR A 93 -5.44 -4.15 -10.27
CA TYR A 93 -5.37 -3.50 -8.97
C TYR A 93 -4.72 -2.13 -9.14
N ASN A 94 -5.09 -1.23 -8.24
CA ASN A 94 -4.48 0.07 -8.13
C ASN A 94 -3.74 0.21 -6.79
N ILE A 95 -2.64 0.94 -6.81
CA ILE A 95 -2.02 1.47 -5.59
C ILE A 95 -2.17 2.97 -5.64
N ILE A 96 -2.67 3.54 -4.56
CA ILE A 96 -2.79 4.97 -4.36
C ILE A 96 -1.65 5.40 -3.46
N HIS A 97 -0.98 6.49 -3.80
CA HIS A 97 0.00 7.15 -2.97
C HIS A 97 -0.42 8.61 -2.80
N VAL A 98 -0.46 9.07 -1.55
CA VAL A 98 -0.74 10.46 -1.18
C VAL A 98 0.41 10.97 -0.33
N CYS A 99 0.93 12.14 -0.63
CA CYS A 99 1.98 12.77 0.17
C CYS A 99 1.95 14.30 0.09
N LYS A 100 2.63 14.96 1.02
CA LYS A 100 3.12 16.33 0.84
C LYS A 100 4.57 16.28 0.40
N ARG A 101 5.02 17.19 -0.47
CA ARG A 101 6.45 17.28 -0.86
C ARG A 101 7.19 18.20 0.09
N ASP A 102 6.53 19.27 0.51
CA ASP A 102 6.92 20.19 1.57
C ASP A 102 5.83 20.27 2.64
N ILE A 103 6.20 20.42 3.91
CA ILE A 103 5.23 20.57 5.00
C ILE A 103 4.36 21.83 4.83
N ALA A 104 4.91 22.87 4.20
CA ALA A 104 4.25 24.12 3.88
C ALA A 104 3.35 24.02 2.64
N ASP A 105 3.37 22.90 1.89
CA ASP A 105 2.47 22.73 0.75
C ASP A 105 1.02 22.83 1.23
N ALA A 106 0.25 23.72 0.59
CA ALA A 106 -1.16 23.89 0.86
C ALA A 106 -2.00 22.65 0.48
N TYR A 107 -1.45 21.76 -0.35
CA TYR A 107 -2.16 20.63 -0.96
C TYR A 107 -1.37 19.32 -0.82
N PHE A 108 -2.08 18.20 -1.01
CA PHE A 108 -1.48 16.89 -1.14
C PHE A 108 -1.28 16.52 -2.61
N PHE A 109 -0.19 15.81 -2.89
CA PHE A 109 0.09 15.19 -4.18
C PHE A 109 -0.47 13.77 -4.21
N PHE A 110 -1.01 13.39 -5.36
CA PHE A 110 -1.60 12.09 -5.58
C PHE A 110 -0.86 11.35 -6.69
N SER A 111 -0.70 10.05 -6.54
CA SER A 111 -0.22 9.18 -7.60
C SER A 111 -0.96 7.86 -7.57
N ARG A 112 -1.35 7.35 -8.73
CA ARG A 112 -2.03 6.07 -8.87
C ARG A 112 -1.22 5.13 -9.76
N TYR A 113 -0.81 4.00 -9.21
CA TYR A 113 -0.34 2.87 -10.01
C TYR A 113 -1.54 2.12 -10.57
N CYS A 114 -1.47 1.71 -11.84
CA CYS A 114 -2.45 0.80 -12.45
C CYS A 114 -1.74 -0.46 -12.95
N SER A 115 -2.12 -1.63 -12.42
CA SER A 115 -1.46 -2.89 -12.76
C SER A 115 -1.59 -3.29 -14.23
N ARG A 116 -2.65 -2.84 -14.91
CA ARG A 116 -2.89 -3.05 -16.34
C ARG A 116 -1.86 -2.33 -17.21
N HIS A 117 -1.55 -1.08 -16.86
CA HIS A 117 -0.56 -0.28 -17.59
C HIS A 117 0.85 -0.44 -17.03
N SER A 118 0.99 -1.12 -15.89
CA SER A 118 2.25 -1.30 -15.15
C SER A 118 3.02 0.00 -14.89
N THR A 119 2.30 1.11 -14.72
CA THR A 119 2.90 2.44 -14.54
C THR A 119 2.12 3.30 -13.55
N TRP A 120 2.81 4.33 -13.04
CA TRP A 120 2.23 5.37 -12.21
C TRP A 120 1.67 6.51 -13.06
N PHE A 121 0.49 6.96 -12.68
CA PHE A 121 -0.14 8.18 -13.16
C PHE A 121 -0.05 9.20 -12.04
N HIS A 122 0.73 10.25 -12.27
CA HIS A 122 0.94 11.32 -11.30
C HIS A 122 -0.08 12.43 -11.55
N CYS A 123 -0.82 12.82 -10.51
CA CYS A 123 -1.74 13.94 -10.58
C CYS A 123 -1.43 14.91 -9.45
N VAL A 124 -1.32 16.18 -9.79
CA VAL A 124 -1.57 17.24 -8.80
C VAL A 124 -3.08 17.37 -8.77
N ASN A 125 -3.72 16.94 -7.68
CA ASN A 125 -5.15 17.18 -7.55
C ASN A 125 -5.41 17.98 -6.28
N CYS A 126 -5.79 19.23 -6.50
CA CYS A 126 -6.28 20.15 -5.48
C CYS A 126 -7.69 19.72 -5.11
N LEU A 127 -7.84 18.68 -4.29
CA LEU A 127 -9.17 18.33 -3.79
C LEU A 127 -9.56 19.35 -2.71
N SER A 128 -10.17 20.46 -3.14
CA SER A 128 -11.06 21.23 -2.27
C SER A 128 -12.15 20.28 -1.79
N GLY A 129 -12.26 20.07 -0.48
CA GLY A 129 -13.24 19.14 0.10
C GLY A 129 -12.71 17.77 0.52
N VAL A 130 -11.39 17.55 0.63
CA VAL A 130 -10.89 16.46 1.50
C VAL A 130 -11.16 16.86 2.94
N GLU A 131 -12.27 16.37 3.48
CA GLU A 131 -12.60 16.55 4.88
C GLU A 131 -11.87 15.51 5.72
N LYS A 132 -11.35 15.93 6.87
CA LYS A 132 -10.75 15.01 7.83
C LYS A 132 -11.87 14.18 8.43
N ILE A 133 -11.97 12.94 7.98
CA ILE A 133 -12.87 11.94 8.55
C ILE A 133 -12.34 11.56 9.94
N ASP A 134 -13.23 11.47 10.91
CA ASP A 134 -12.86 11.17 12.29
C ASP A 134 -12.52 9.68 12.47
N HIS A 135 -11.93 9.31 13.62
CA HIS A 135 -11.46 7.93 13.85
C HIS A 135 -12.59 6.92 14.11
N ASN A 136 -13.82 7.39 14.33
CA ASN A 136 -15.02 6.58 14.50
C ASN A 136 -15.78 6.39 13.18
N SER A 137 -15.36 7.07 12.10
CA SER A 137 -16.12 7.00 10.87
C SER A 137 -16.00 5.64 10.18
N VAL A 138 -17.12 5.17 9.65
CA VAL A 138 -17.23 3.87 8.98
C VAL A 138 -17.58 4.08 7.52
N PHE A 139 -16.95 3.33 6.61
CA PHE A 139 -17.26 3.41 5.18
C PHE A 139 -18.27 2.33 4.79
N HIS A 140 -19.41 2.73 4.25
CA HIS A 140 -20.39 1.84 3.64
C HIS A 140 -20.73 2.32 2.22
N ASN A 141 -20.59 1.43 1.23
CA ASN A 141 -20.81 1.73 -0.19
C ASN A 141 -20.08 2.98 -0.71
N GLY A 142 -18.88 3.25 -0.18
CA GLY A 142 -18.07 4.41 -0.58
C GLY A 142 -18.43 5.73 0.11
N HIS A 143 -19.36 5.72 1.06
CA HIS A 143 -19.71 6.86 1.89
C HIS A 143 -19.19 6.66 3.31
N ALA A 144 -18.58 7.70 3.90
CA ALA A 144 -18.23 7.72 5.31
C ALA A 144 -19.43 8.18 6.15
N TYR A 145 -19.65 7.51 7.28
CA TYR A 145 -20.70 7.76 8.27
C TYR A 145 -20.07 7.99 9.64
#